data_AF-A0A7X7KEL1-F1
#
_entry.id   AF-A0A7X7KEL1-F1
#
_cell.length_a   1.000
_cell.length_b   1.000
_cell.length_c   1.000
_cell.angle_alpha   90.00
_cell.angle_beta   90.00
_cell.angle_gamma   90.00
#
_symmetry.space_group_name_H-M   'P 1'
#
loop_
_entity.id
_entity.type
_entity.pdbx_description
1 polymer ?
#
loop_
_entity_poly.entity_id
_entity_poly.type
_entity_poly.pdbx_seq_one_letter_code
_entity_poly.pdbx_strand_id
1 'polypeptide(L)' 'EQRIIIRRFGLRRGQEPLTLKQVGAELGVTKERIRQIEARALTKLREAVEENNIDFPG' A
#
# COMPACT_ATOMS: atom_id res chain seq x y z
N GLU A 1 -0.81 6.70 -7.57
CA GLU A 1 -0.95 6.19 -6.17
C GLU A 1 -0.57 4.71 -6.05
N GLN A 2 -1.01 3.84 -6.96
CA GLN A 2 -0.70 2.40 -6.95
C GLN A 2 0.81 2.05 -6.90
N ARG A 3 1.68 2.85 -7.55
CA ARG A 3 3.15 2.70 -7.46
C ARG A 3 3.67 2.83 -6.02
N ILE A 4 3.07 3.69 -5.20
CA ILE A 4 3.45 3.89 -3.79
C ILE A 4 3.20 2.58 -3.03
N ILE A 5 2.03 1.97 -3.19
CA ILE A 5 1.67 0.70 -2.55
C ILE A 5 2.58 -0.43 -3.03
N ILE A 6 2.81 -0.56 -4.34
CA ILE A 6 3.70 -1.60 -4.90
C ILE A 6 5.11 -1.50 -4.32
N ARG A 7 5.68 -0.30 -4.24
CA ARG A 7 7.03 -0.07 -3.70
C ARG A 7 7.08 -0.24 -2.19
N ARG A 8 6.04 0.19 -1.48
CA ARG A 8 5.94 0.11 -0.03
C ARG A 8 5.86 -1.33 0.48
N PHE A 9 5.09 -2.16 -0.21
CA PHE A 9 4.84 -3.55 0.19
C PHE A 9 5.62 -4.57 -0.64
N GLY A 10 6.48 -4.15 -1.57
CA GLY A 10 7.27 -5.07 -2.39
C GLY A 10 6.41 -5.97 -3.28
N LEU A 11 5.25 -5.50 -3.75
CA LEU A 11 4.25 -6.35 -4.44
C LEU A 11 4.67 -6.83 -5.84
N ARG A 12 5.85 -6.43 -6.32
CA ARG A 12 6.44 -6.95 -7.55
C ARG A 12 7.51 -7.97 -7.20
N ARG A 13 7.54 -9.06 -7.98
CA ARG A 13 8.53 -10.12 -7.83
C ARG A 13 9.96 -9.56 -7.78
N GLY A 14 10.70 -9.90 -6.73
CA GLY A 14 12.09 -9.46 -6.54
C GLY A 14 12.25 -8.01 -6.07
N GLN A 15 11.19 -7.32 -5.66
CA GLN A 15 11.30 -6.01 -5.01
C GLN A 15 11.15 -6.14 -3.50
N GLU A 16 12.16 -5.64 -2.79
CA GLU A 16 12.07 -5.46 -1.34
C GLU A 16 11.13 -4.30 -0.99
N PRO A 17 10.36 -4.40 0.10
CA PRO A 17 9.51 -3.32 0.59
C PRO A 17 10.35 -2.12 1.04
N LEU A 18 9.89 -0.92 0.66
CA LEU A 18 10.56 0.33 1.00
C LEU A 18 9.90 1.06 2.17
N THR A 19 10.71 1.81 2.93
CA THR A 19 10.20 2.68 3.99
C THR A 19 9.41 3.88 3.42
N LEU A 20 8.51 4.48 4.21
CA LEU A 20 7.82 5.72 3.84
C LEU A 20 8.80 6.83 3.39
N LYS A 21 9.97 6.90 4.05
CA LYS A 21 11.02 7.86 3.72
C LYS A 21 11.63 7.58 2.33
N GLN A 22 11.95 6.32 2.04
CA GLN A 22 12.52 5.92 0.75
C GLN A 22 11.53 6.10 -0.39
N VAL A 23 10.28 5.67 -0.21
CA VAL A 23 9.22 5.86 -1.21
C VAL A 23 8.97 7.35 -1.46
N GLY A 24 8.99 8.17 -0.40
CA GLY A 24 8.79 9.61 -0.50
C GLY A 24 9.93 10.31 -1.26
N ALA A 25 11.16 9.92 -0.97
CA ALA A 25 12.34 10.42 -1.68
C ALA A 25 12.35 9.99 -3.16
N GLU A 26 11.99 8.74 -3.46
CA GLU A 26 11.98 8.22 -4.83
C GLU A 26 10.89 8.87 -5.71
N LEU A 27 9.70 9.11 -5.15
CA LEU A 27 8.53 9.57 -5.89
C LEU A 27 8.27 11.07 -5.74
N GLY A 28 9.11 11.79 -5.00
CA GLY A 28 8.96 13.23 -4.76
C GLY A 28 7.70 13.59 -3.96
N VAL A 29 7.28 12.71 -3.05
CA VAL A 29 6.07 12.88 -2.24
C VAL A 29 6.39 12.95 -0.76
N THR A 30 5.57 13.68 -0.01
CA THR A 30 5.71 13.76 1.44
C THR A 30 5.30 12.46 2.12
N LYS A 31 5.84 12.20 3.32
CA LYS A 31 5.43 11.05 4.14
C LYS A 31 3.93 11.04 4.42
N GLU A 32 3.34 12.21 4.65
CA GLU A 32 1.92 12.34 4.92
C GLU A 32 1.08 11.93 3.71
N ARG A 33 1.51 12.30 2.49
CA ARG A 33 0.83 11.86 1.28
C ARG A 33 0.87 10.34 1.13
N ILE A 34 1.97 9.69 1.50
CA ILE A 34 2.07 8.23 1.48
C ILE A 34 1.12 7.61 2.50
N ARG A 35 1.06 8.15 3.73
CA ARG A 35 0.17 7.67 4.79
C ARG A 35 -1.31 7.73 4.37
N GLN A 36 -1.71 8.81 3.73
CA GLN A 36 -3.08 8.97 3.19
C GLN A 36 -3.40 7.92 2.12
N ILE A 37 -2.44 7.62 1.25
CA ILE A 37 -2.60 6.61 0.19
C ILE A 37 -2.65 5.20 0.78
N GLU A 38 -1.80 4.87 1.76
CA GLU A 38 -1.88 3.61 2.50
C GLU A 38 -3.25 3.43 3.17
N ALA A 39 -3.74 4.45 3.88
CA ALA A 39 -5.03 4.39 4.55
C ALA A 39 -6.17 4.13 3.54
N ARG A 40 -6.20 4.85 2.41
CA ARG A 40 -7.19 4.63 1.35
C ARG A 40 -7.10 3.24 0.73
N ALA A 41 -5.88 2.72 0.53
CA ALA A 41 -5.68 1.39 -0.02
C ALA A 41 -6.18 0.30 0.95
N LEU A 42 -5.89 0.44 2.25
CA LEU A 42 -6.37 -0.48 3.28
C LEU A 42 -7.89 -0.46 3.41
N THR A 43 -8.53 0.71 3.37
CA THR A 43 -9.99 0.81 3.38
C THR A 43 -10.59 0.05 2.19
N LYS A 44 -10.08 0.28 0.97
CA LYS A 44 -10.55 -0.43 -0.22
C LYS A 44 -10.33 -1.94 -0.15
N LEU A 45 -9.22 -2.38 0.45
CA LEU A 45 -8.96 -3.81 0.64
C LEU A 45 -9.96 -4.43 1.62
N ARG A 46 -10.30 -3.74 2.71
CA ARG A 46 -11.32 -4.19 3.67
C ARG A 46 -12.69 -4.28 3.02
N GLU A 47 -13.11 -3.23 2.32
CA GLU A 47 -14.37 -3.19 1.56
C GLU A 47 -14.44 -4.35 0.56
N ALA A 48 -13.35 -4.59 -0.19
CA ALA A 48 -13.29 -5.69 -1.15
C ALA A 48 -13.36 -7.07 -0.47
N VAL A 49 -12.73 -7.26 0.70
CA VAL A 49 -12.81 -8.52 1.46
C VAL A 49 -14.23 -8.75 1.98
N GLU A 50 -14.87 -7.73 2.53
CA GLU A 50 -16.26 -7.77 3.00
C GLU A 50 -17.24 -8.05 1.84
N GLU A 51 -17.05 -7.40 0.70
CA GLU A 51 -17.90 -7.58 -0.48
C GLU A 51 -17.74 -8.97 -1.12
N ASN A 52 -16.54 -9.56 -1.05
CA ASN A 52 -16.26 -10.86 -1.68
C ASN A 52 -16.40 -12.07 -0.74
N ASN A 53 -16.88 -11.90 0.52
CA ASN A 53 -16.96 -12.96 1.53
C ASN A 53 -15.68 -13.81 1.60
N ILE A 54 -14.51 -13.17 1.49
CA ILE A 54 -13.24 -13.88 1.57
C ILE A 54 -13.01 -14.16 3.05
N ASP A 55 -13.49 -15.32 3.49
CA ASP A 55 -13.33 -15.81 4.85
C ASP A 55 -11.82 -16.01 5.11
N PHE A 56 -11.25 -15.15 5.94
CA PHE A 56 -9.86 -15.29 6.38
C PHE A 56 -9.84 -16.35 7.47
N PRO A 57 -9.18 -17.51 7.29
CA PRO A 57 -8.95 -18.41 8.39
C PRO A 57 -8.03 -17.70 9.38
N GLY A 58 -8.58 -17.36 10.55
CA GLY A 58 -7.85 -16.78 11.67
C GLY A 58 -6.80 -17.74 12.23
#